data_AF-A0A7C4Q0N4-F1
#
_entry.id   AF-A0A7C4Q0N4-F1
#
_cell.length_a   1.000
_cell.length_b   1.000
_cell.length_c   1.000
_cell.angle_alpha   90.00
_cell.angle_beta   90.00
_cell.angle_gamma   90.00
#
_symmetry.space_group_name_H-M   'P 1'
#
loop_
_entity.id
_entity.type
_entity.pdbx_description
1 polymer ?
#
loop_
_entity_poly.entity_id
_entity_poly.type
_entity_poly.pdbx_seq_one_letter_code
_entity_poly.pdbx_strand_id
1 'polypeptide(L)'
;MSIETFKLANNEILIIKGDYGILGITKAKGIDKIFIECFEKELELKINPEDIIVVSCLNNNEKFLKGIICMIYLIKEIGIPLISFPKERKFSFYPNMLIAIGKHIILSTKIDAGKEKQNMLCVTKDFDNMEIISNNEEIILKGINIMKIETFKVNYSTSHII
;
A
#
# COMPACT_ATOMS: atom_id res chain seq x y z
N MET A 1 -6.43 22.26 4.41
CA MET A 1 -5.99 20.87 4.20
C MET A 1 -4.48 20.90 4.05
N SER A 2 -3.75 20.17 4.91
CA SER A 2 -2.29 20.07 4.85
C SER A 2 -1.87 19.28 3.61
N ILE A 3 -0.74 19.67 3.04
CA ILE A 3 -0.12 19.00 1.90
C ILE A 3 1.35 18.85 2.23
N GLU A 4 1.87 17.63 2.12
CA GLU A 4 3.28 17.33 2.25
C GLU A 4 3.78 16.59 1.02
N THR A 5 5.03 16.84 0.66
CA THR A 5 5.66 16.25 -0.52
C THR A 5 6.94 15.57 -0.10
N PHE A 6 7.09 14.31 -0.50
CA PHE A 6 8.27 13.49 -0.23
C PHE A 6 8.87 13.02 -1.54
N LYS A 7 10.14 13.34 -1.79
CA LYS A 7 10.90 12.62 -2.82
C LYS A 7 11.07 11.18 -2.37
N LEU A 8 10.83 10.21 -3.25
CA LEU A 8 10.95 8.79 -2.94
C LEU A 8 11.62 8.05 -4.08
N ALA A 9 12.80 7.49 -3.80
CA ALA A 9 13.51 6.66 -4.79
C ALA A 9 12.80 5.31 -4.97
N ASN A 10 13.11 4.62 -6.07
CA ASN A 10 12.39 3.39 -6.42
C ASN A 10 12.58 2.27 -5.40
N ASN A 11 13.76 2.15 -4.80
CA ASN A 11 14.11 1.16 -3.77
C ASN A 11 13.83 1.65 -2.34
N GLU A 12 13.06 2.72 -2.18
CA GLU A 12 12.65 3.25 -0.88
C GLU A 12 11.18 2.93 -0.61
N ILE A 13 10.87 2.74 0.67
CA ILE A 13 9.51 2.70 1.20
C ILE A 13 9.38 3.88 2.16
N LEU A 14 8.40 4.73 1.89
CA LEU A 14 7.94 5.72 2.85
C LEU A 14 7.03 5.03 3.84
N ILE A 15 7.43 4.97 5.11
CA ILE A 15 6.62 4.43 6.18
C ILE A 15 5.99 5.56 6.96
N ILE A 16 4.69 5.46 7.20
CA ILE A 16 3.89 6.39 7.97
C ILE A 16 3.28 5.61 9.13
N LYS A 17 3.69 5.90 10.37
CA LYS A 17 3.12 5.28 11.57
C LYS A 17 2.12 6.22 12.22
N GLY A 18 0.93 5.70 12.54
CA GLY A 18 -0.05 6.35 13.39
C GLY A 18 -0.27 5.59 14.70
N ASP A 19 -1.21 6.06 15.50
CA ASP A 19 -1.52 5.49 16.81
C ASP A 19 -2.12 4.08 16.72
N TYR A 20 -2.81 3.74 15.62
CA TYR A 20 -3.53 2.48 15.45
C TYR A 20 -3.14 1.70 14.20
N GLY A 21 -2.40 2.30 13.26
CA GLY A 21 -2.04 1.65 11.99
C GLY A 21 -0.69 2.08 11.43
N ILE A 22 -0.29 1.41 10.35
CA ILE A 22 0.94 1.71 9.60
C ILE A 22 0.61 1.72 8.11
N LEU A 23 1.16 2.68 7.37
CA LEU A 23 1.18 2.68 5.91
C LEU A 23 2.60 2.48 5.40
N GLY A 24 2.76 1.70 4.35
CA GLY A 24 3.95 1.67 3.52
C GLY A 24 3.62 2.11 2.10
N ILE A 25 4.40 3.04 1.57
CA ILE A 25 4.21 3.59 0.23
C ILE A 25 5.52 3.43 -0.53
N THR A 26 5.47 2.82 -1.71
CA THR A 26 6.62 2.74 -2.63
C THR A 26 6.21 3.02 -4.06
N LYS A 27 7.16 3.41 -4.90
CA LYS A 27 6.94 3.54 -6.35
C LYS A 27 6.74 2.15 -6.95
N ALA A 28 5.82 2.03 -7.91
CA ALA A 28 5.59 0.77 -8.64
C ALA A 28 6.52 0.60 -9.85
N LYS A 29 7.33 1.63 -10.17
CA LYS A 29 8.28 1.64 -11.28
C LYS A 29 9.18 0.39 -11.26
N GLY A 30 9.31 -0.25 -12.42
CA GLY A 30 10.05 -1.51 -12.59
C GLY A 30 9.18 -2.76 -12.57
N ILE A 31 7.88 -2.63 -12.30
CA ILE A 31 6.89 -3.70 -12.47
C ILE A 31 5.94 -3.30 -13.61
N ASP A 32 5.73 -4.20 -14.56
CA ASP A 32 4.79 -3.95 -15.67
C ASP A 32 3.39 -4.51 -15.39
N LYS A 33 3.31 -5.55 -14.54
CA LYS A 33 2.06 -6.22 -14.19
C LYS A 33 2.14 -7.00 -12.89
N ILE A 34 0.99 -7.19 -12.26
CA ILE A 34 0.82 -8.08 -11.11
C ILE A 34 -0.27 -9.10 -11.44
N PHE A 35 0.01 -10.36 -11.15
CA PHE A 35 -0.97 -11.44 -11.27
C PHE A 35 -1.82 -11.52 -10.01
N ILE A 36 -3.13 -11.66 -10.19
CA ILE A 36 -4.09 -11.82 -9.11
C ILE A 36 -4.83 -13.13 -9.33
N GLU A 37 -4.50 -14.15 -8.53
CA GLU A 37 -5.18 -15.44 -8.54
C GLU A 37 -6.54 -15.31 -7.85
N CYS A 38 -7.61 -15.57 -8.61
CA CYS A 38 -8.97 -15.65 -8.08
C CYS A 38 -9.51 -17.05 -8.33
N PHE A 39 -10.47 -17.50 -7.51
CA PHE A 39 -11.03 -18.87 -7.60
C PHE A 39 -11.53 -19.28 -9.01
N GLU A 40 -12.03 -18.32 -9.78
CA GLU A 40 -12.62 -18.59 -11.10
C GLU A 40 -11.63 -18.35 -12.26
N LYS A 41 -10.60 -17.52 -12.05
CA LYS A 41 -9.62 -17.14 -13.08
C LYS A 41 -8.46 -16.34 -12.50
N GLU A 42 -7.32 -16.42 -13.18
CA GLU A 42 -6.23 -15.47 -13.01
C GLU A 42 -6.59 -14.12 -13.67
N LEU A 43 -6.25 -13.03 -12.99
CA LEU A 43 -6.37 -11.66 -13.50
C LEU A 43 -4.99 -11.02 -13.62
N GLU A 44 -4.80 -10.19 -14.64
CA GLU A 44 -3.60 -9.38 -14.82
C GLU A 44 -3.91 -7.91 -14.55
N LEU A 45 -3.26 -7.31 -13.55
CA LEU A 45 -3.30 -5.88 -13.29
C LEU A 45 -2.08 -5.22 -13.94
N LYS A 46 -2.31 -4.47 -15.03
CA LYS A 46 -1.26 -3.66 -15.67
C LYS A 46 -0.87 -2.48 -14.77
N ILE A 47 0.43 -2.29 -14.61
CA ILE A 47 1.00 -1.25 -13.76
C ILE A 47 1.64 -0.17 -14.64
N ASN A 48 1.32 1.08 -14.35
CA ASN A 48 1.97 2.21 -15.02
C ASN A 48 3.25 2.59 -14.25
N PRO A 49 4.30 3.09 -14.93
CA PRO A 49 5.53 3.52 -14.27
C PRO A 49 5.34 4.61 -13.20
N GLU A 50 4.26 5.39 -13.31
CA GLU A 50 3.87 6.45 -12.38
C GLU A 50 3.03 5.96 -11.20
N ASP A 51 2.59 4.70 -11.20
CA ASP A 51 1.77 4.15 -10.13
C ASP A 51 2.60 3.96 -8.84
N ILE A 52 1.89 3.91 -7.73
CA ILE A 52 2.45 3.60 -6.41
C ILE A 52 1.78 2.36 -5.85
N ILE A 53 2.52 1.65 -5.01
CA ILE A 53 2.00 0.56 -4.19
C ILE A 53 1.83 1.12 -2.78
N VAL A 54 0.61 1.01 -2.25
CA VAL A 54 0.28 1.40 -0.89
C VAL A 54 -0.18 0.16 -0.13
N VAL A 55 0.51 -0.16 0.96
CA VAL A 55 0.12 -1.23 1.88
C VAL A 55 -0.33 -0.60 3.19
N SER A 56 -1.55 -0.87 3.63
CA SER A 56 -2.05 -0.46 4.94
C SER A 56 -2.09 -1.63 5.90
N CYS A 57 -1.80 -1.35 7.18
CA CYS A 57 -2.01 -2.28 8.28
C CYS A 57 -2.92 -1.66 9.32
N LEU A 58 -3.93 -2.42 9.77
CA LEU A 58 -4.92 -1.99 10.76
C LEU A 58 -4.43 -2.18 12.21
N ASN A 59 -3.12 -2.16 12.41
CA ASN A 59 -2.44 -2.31 13.69
C ASN A 59 -1.03 -1.68 13.63
N ASN A 60 -0.52 -1.16 14.74
CA ASN A 60 0.75 -0.42 14.80
C ASN A 60 1.96 -1.22 15.35
N ASN A 61 1.81 -2.53 15.57
CA ASN A 61 2.91 -3.37 16.08
C ASN A 61 4.04 -3.55 15.04
N GLU A 62 5.30 -3.58 15.47
CA GLU A 62 6.48 -3.77 14.61
C GLU A 62 6.41 -4.98 13.67
N LYS A 63 5.70 -6.05 14.04
CA LYS A 63 5.50 -7.20 13.14
C LYS A 63 4.82 -6.81 11.83
N PHE A 64 3.93 -5.81 11.86
CA PHE A 64 3.25 -5.29 10.68
C PHE A 64 4.17 -4.45 9.81
N LEU A 65 5.11 -3.71 10.41
CA LEU A 65 6.17 -3.02 9.65
C LEU A 65 7.01 -4.03 8.84
N LYS A 66 7.45 -5.12 9.48
CA LYS A 66 8.18 -6.20 8.79
C LYS A 66 7.33 -6.84 7.70
N GLY A 67 6.04 -7.04 7.98
CA GLY A 67 5.08 -7.56 7.01
C GLY A 67 4.89 -6.65 5.78
N ILE A 68 4.79 -5.33 5.97
CA ILE A 68 4.71 -4.34 4.88
C ILE A 68 5.94 -4.45 3.97
N ILE A 69 7.13 -4.44 4.56
CA ILE A 69 8.39 -4.53 3.81
C ILE A 69 8.45 -5.84 3.04
N CYS A 70 8.10 -6.96 3.68
CA CYS A 70 8.03 -8.28 3.06
C CYS A 70 7.04 -8.31 1.89
N MET A 71 5.82 -7.81 2.08
CA MET A 71 4.79 -7.78 1.04
C MET A 71 5.24 -6.98 -0.18
N ILE A 72 5.77 -5.77 0.04
CA ILE A 72 6.30 -4.93 -1.03
C ILE A 72 7.42 -5.65 -1.78
N TYR A 73 8.36 -6.26 -1.06
CA TYR A 73 9.46 -7.00 -1.67
C TYR A 73 8.96 -8.20 -2.50
N LEU A 74 8.04 -8.99 -1.98
CA LEU A 74 7.49 -10.15 -2.67
C LEU A 74 6.75 -9.78 -3.96
N ILE A 75 6.02 -8.67 -3.96
CA ILE A 75 5.30 -8.20 -5.14
C ILE A 75 6.26 -7.58 -6.15
N LYS A 76 7.16 -6.72 -5.69
CA LYS A 76 7.96 -5.86 -6.57
C LYS A 76 9.23 -6.53 -7.10
N GLU A 77 9.89 -7.32 -6.29
CA GLU A 77 11.18 -7.92 -6.64
C GLU A 77 11.02 -9.39 -7.02
N ILE A 78 10.12 -10.12 -6.35
CA ILE A 78 9.93 -11.56 -6.60
C ILE A 78 8.80 -11.83 -7.60
N GLY A 79 7.80 -10.94 -7.70
CA GLY A 79 6.69 -11.08 -8.64
C GLY A 79 5.69 -12.18 -8.28
N ILE A 80 5.48 -12.46 -6.99
CA ILE A 80 4.49 -13.47 -6.58
C ILE A 80 3.07 -13.02 -6.93
N PRO A 81 2.16 -13.95 -7.31
CA PRO A 81 0.76 -13.62 -7.50
C PRO A 81 0.09 -13.25 -6.16
N LEU A 82 -0.81 -12.28 -6.20
CA LEU A 82 -1.70 -11.97 -5.09
C LEU A 82 -2.93 -12.87 -5.13
N ILE A 83 -3.36 -13.40 -3.99
CA ILE A 83 -4.57 -14.21 -3.93
C ILE A 83 -5.76 -13.33 -3.54
N SER A 84 -6.77 -13.27 -4.41
CA SER A 84 -8.02 -12.58 -4.14
C SER A 84 -9.11 -13.56 -3.74
N PHE A 85 -9.86 -13.16 -2.72
CA PHE A 85 -10.87 -13.97 -2.08
C PHE A 85 -12.28 -13.49 -2.45
N PRO A 86 -13.25 -14.39 -2.71
CA PRO A 86 -14.60 -14.00 -3.07
C PRO A 86 -15.26 -13.18 -1.96
N LYS A 87 -16.06 -12.18 -2.35
CA LYS A 87 -16.76 -11.26 -1.44
C LYS A 87 -17.78 -11.96 -0.55
N GLU A 88 -18.39 -13.04 -1.05
CA GLU A 88 -19.37 -13.85 -0.34
C GLU A 88 -18.65 -14.86 0.56
N ARG A 89 -18.12 -14.39 1.69
CA ARG A 89 -17.57 -15.26 2.72
C ARG A 89 -18.28 -15.09 4.04
N LYS A 90 -18.71 -16.21 4.62
CA LYS A 90 -19.15 -16.34 6.02
C LYS A 90 -17.95 -16.63 6.95
N PHE A 91 -16.81 -15.99 6.75
CA PHE A 91 -15.64 -16.19 7.63
C PHE A 91 -15.44 -14.97 8.53
N SER A 92 -15.10 -15.24 9.79
CA SER A 92 -14.71 -14.27 10.83
C SER A 92 -13.31 -13.64 10.62
N PHE A 93 -12.76 -13.74 9.40
CA PHE A 93 -11.42 -13.29 9.08
C PHE A 93 -11.47 -11.90 8.46
N TYR A 94 -10.93 -10.92 9.16
CA TYR A 94 -10.72 -9.57 8.67
C TYR A 94 -9.23 -9.41 8.30
N PRO A 95 -8.90 -9.06 7.05
CA PRO A 95 -7.51 -8.87 6.66
C PRO A 95 -6.92 -7.70 7.46
N ASN A 96 -5.81 -7.96 8.14
CA ASN A 96 -5.10 -6.94 8.93
C ASN A 96 -4.11 -6.13 8.07
N MET A 97 -3.90 -6.54 6.82
CA MET A 97 -3.06 -5.88 5.85
C MET A 97 -3.77 -5.86 4.50
N LEU A 98 -3.77 -4.71 3.86
CA LEU A 98 -4.44 -4.47 2.59
C LEU A 98 -3.49 -3.76 1.64
N ILE A 99 -3.75 -3.88 0.34
CA ILE A 99 -2.92 -3.29 -0.70
C ILE A 99 -3.79 -2.58 -1.73
N ALA A 100 -3.34 -1.41 -2.17
CA ALA A 100 -3.89 -0.72 -3.32
C ALA A 100 -2.75 -0.26 -4.23
N ILE A 101 -3.01 -0.23 -5.53
CA ILE A 101 -2.02 0.14 -6.55
C ILE A 101 -2.68 1.09 -7.55
N GLY A 102 -1.98 2.18 -7.85
CA GLY A 102 -2.45 3.20 -8.78
C GLY A 102 -1.78 4.55 -8.53
N LYS A 103 -1.95 5.50 -9.45
CA LYS A 103 -1.36 6.84 -9.36
C LYS A 103 -1.94 7.71 -8.22
N HIS A 104 -3.20 7.48 -7.84
CA HIS A 104 -3.91 8.22 -6.80
C HIS A 104 -4.69 7.25 -5.94
N ILE A 105 -4.41 7.23 -4.64
CA ILE A 105 -5.05 6.34 -3.66
C ILE A 105 -5.76 7.18 -2.60
N ILE A 106 -7.02 6.86 -2.32
CA ILE A 106 -7.86 7.50 -1.31
C ILE A 106 -7.98 6.58 -0.10
N LEU A 107 -7.64 7.09 1.08
CA LEU A 107 -7.68 6.34 2.33
C LEU A 107 -8.99 6.62 3.06
N SER A 108 -9.72 5.57 3.45
CA SER A 108 -10.99 5.73 4.14
C SER A 108 -11.31 4.63 5.15
N THR A 109 -11.86 5.03 6.29
CA THR A 109 -12.49 4.16 7.29
C THR A 109 -13.90 3.72 6.90
N LYS A 110 -14.50 4.33 5.87
CA LYS A 110 -15.87 4.07 5.42
C LYS A 110 -16.00 2.88 4.47
N ILE A 111 -14.93 2.11 4.33
CA ILE A 111 -14.89 0.90 3.50
C ILE A 111 -14.59 -0.28 4.42
N ASP A 112 -15.40 -1.32 4.32
CA ASP A 112 -15.07 -2.58 4.98
C ASP A 112 -13.80 -3.17 4.35
N ALA A 113 -12.87 -3.63 5.18
CA ALA A 113 -11.69 -4.34 4.74
C ALA A 113 -12.07 -5.55 3.86
N GLY A 114 -11.53 -5.62 2.64
CA GLY A 114 -11.89 -6.64 1.63
C GLY A 114 -13.07 -6.28 0.72
N LYS A 115 -13.65 -5.07 0.83
CA LYS A 115 -14.68 -4.52 -0.09
C LYS A 115 -14.23 -3.26 -0.80
N GLU A 116 -12.93 -3.05 -0.92
CA GLU A 116 -12.34 -1.86 -1.53
C GLU A 116 -12.78 -1.67 -2.98
N LYS A 117 -13.01 -0.41 -3.35
CA LYS A 117 -13.14 0.02 -4.75
C LYS A 117 -11.74 0.32 -5.29
N GLN A 118 -11.58 0.30 -6.61
CA GLN A 118 -10.31 0.70 -7.25
C GLN A 118 -9.87 2.06 -6.69
N ASN A 119 -8.56 2.20 -6.43
CA ASN A 119 -7.94 3.41 -5.91
C ASN A 119 -8.42 3.84 -4.50
N MET A 120 -9.10 2.96 -3.76
CA MET A 120 -9.44 3.20 -2.36
C MET A 120 -8.84 2.13 -1.47
N LEU A 121 -8.41 2.49 -0.26
CA LEU A 121 -7.81 1.57 0.69
C LEU A 121 -8.41 1.77 2.08
N CYS A 122 -8.84 0.66 2.71
CA CYS A 122 -9.32 0.68 4.09
C CYS A 122 -8.12 0.92 5.04
N VAL A 123 -8.34 1.79 6.02
CA VAL A 123 -7.31 2.27 6.95
C VAL A 123 -7.90 2.48 8.35
N THR A 124 -7.03 2.72 9.32
CA THR A 124 -7.43 3.21 10.65
C THR A 124 -7.78 4.69 10.61
N LYS A 125 -8.40 5.17 11.70
CA LYS A 125 -8.75 6.59 11.88
C LYS A 125 -7.55 7.55 11.83
N ASP A 126 -6.32 7.04 11.94
CA ASP A 126 -5.10 7.85 11.83
C ASP A 126 -4.95 8.46 10.43
N PHE A 127 -5.48 7.77 9.42
CA PHE A 127 -5.26 8.07 8.01
C PHE A 127 -6.56 8.39 7.27
N ASP A 128 -7.68 8.56 7.98
CA ASP A 128 -8.98 8.78 7.36
C ASP A 128 -9.03 10.09 6.57
N ASN A 129 -9.58 10.04 5.36
CA ASN A 129 -9.67 11.17 4.41
C ASN A 129 -8.30 11.68 3.90
N MET A 130 -7.24 10.89 4.05
CA MET A 130 -5.98 11.18 3.37
C MET A 130 -6.03 10.74 1.91
N GLU A 131 -5.26 11.45 1.09
CA GLU A 131 -4.99 11.05 -0.28
C GLU A 131 -3.48 10.93 -0.49
N ILE A 132 -3.08 9.90 -1.24
CA ILE A 132 -1.71 9.67 -1.66
C ILE A 132 -1.66 9.78 -3.17
N ILE A 133 -0.87 10.71 -3.69
CA ILE A 133 -0.77 10.98 -5.12
C ILE A 133 0.68 10.82 -5.54
N SER A 134 0.90 10.02 -6.58
CA SER A 134 2.19 9.91 -7.24
C SER A 134 2.37 11.02 -8.27
N ASN A 135 3.51 11.70 -8.17
CA ASN A 135 3.92 12.75 -9.12
C ASN A 135 5.40 12.57 -9.46
N ASN A 136 5.73 11.90 -10.57
CA ASN A 136 7.10 11.62 -10.99
C ASN A 136 7.90 10.93 -9.87
N GLU A 137 8.95 11.58 -9.33
CA GLU A 137 9.78 11.07 -8.23
C GLU A 137 9.24 11.41 -6.83
N GLU A 138 8.07 12.06 -6.76
CA GLU A 138 7.49 12.56 -5.53
C GLU A 138 6.21 11.81 -5.16
N ILE A 139 5.96 11.74 -3.85
CA ILE A 139 4.71 11.33 -3.24
C ILE A 139 4.12 12.56 -2.56
N ILE A 140 2.89 12.92 -2.94
CA ILE A 140 2.14 14.02 -2.35
C ILE A 140 1.11 13.41 -1.42
N LEU A 141 1.19 13.76 -0.14
CA LEU A 141 0.21 13.42 0.88
C LEU A 141 -0.71 14.61 1.13
N LYS A 142 -2.02 14.41 1.00
CA LYS A 142 -3.03 15.42 1.34
C LYS A 142 -3.82 14.98 2.55
N GLY A 143 -4.19 15.94 3.40
CA GLY A 143 -5.01 15.68 4.58
C GLY A 143 -4.22 15.12 5.77
N ILE A 144 -2.90 15.27 5.78
CA ILE A 144 -2.04 14.72 6.84
C ILE A 144 -2.13 15.50 8.15
N ASN A 145 -2.45 14.83 9.25
CA ASN A 145 -2.38 15.43 10.57
C ASN A 145 -1.01 15.12 11.21
N ILE A 146 -0.06 16.02 10.97
CA ILE A 146 1.38 15.87 11.29
C ILE A 146 1.62 15.57 12.78
N MET A 147 0.75 16.06 13.68
CA MET A 147 0.91 15.85 15.13
C MET A 147 0.81 14.39 15.59
N LYS A 148 0.45 13.44 14.72
CA LYS A 148 0.26 12.02 15.06
C LYS A 148 1.13 11.05 14.27
N ILE A 149 2.01 11.55 13.40
CA ILE A 149 2.56 10.73 12.32
C ILE A 149 4.08 10.79 12.31
N GLU A 150 4.69 9.62 12.52
CA GLU A 150 6.11 9.42 12.32
C GLU A 150 6.37 8.92 10.91
N THR A 151 7.23 9.63 10.20
CA THR A 151 7.61 9.28 8.82
C THR A 151 9.07 8.88 8.77
N PHE A 152 9.37 7.76 8.13
CA PHE A 152 10.74 7.34 7.88
C PHE A 152 10.87 6.60 6.55
N LYS A 153 12.05 6.71 5.96
CA LYS A 153 12.40 6.01 4.73
C LYS A 153 13.18 4.76 5.06
N VAL A 154 12.75 3.65 4.48
CA VAL A 154 13.49 2.39 4.53
C VAL A 154 14.00 2.07 3.14
N ASN A 155 15.30 1.81 3.01
CA ASN A 155 15.89 1.30 1.78
C ASN A 155 15.88 -0.23 1.87
N TYR A 156 15.26 -0.89 0.89
CA TYR A 156 15.32 -2.35 0.76
C TYR A 156 16.35 -2.70 -0.32
N SER A 157 17.31 -3.54 0.03
CA SER A 157 18.38 -3.93 -0.89
C SER A 157 17.82 -4.79 -2.01
N THR A 158 17.96 -4.33 -3.25
CA THR A 158 17.82 -5.15 -4.44
C THR A 158 19.14 -5.89 -4.66
N SER A 159 19.38 -6.94 -3.87
CA SER A 159 20.42 -7.89 -4.27
C SER A 159 19.89 -8.59 -5.51
N HIS A 160 20.49 -8.36 -6.67
CA HIS A 160 20.18 -9.11 -7.88
C HIS A 160 20.38 -10.60 -7.57
N ILE A 161 19.27 -11.30 -7.30
CA ILE A 161 19.27 -12.76 -7.32
C ILE A 161 19.22 -13.10 -8.81
N ILE A 162 20.40 -13.49 -9.30
CA ILE A 162 20.67 -14.02 -10.64
C ILE A 162 19.81 -15.26 -10.87
#